data_AF-A0A2U3B8U6-F1
#
_entry.id   AF-A0A2U3B8U6-F1
#
_cell.length_a   1.000
_cell.length_b   1.000
_cell.length_c   1.000
_cell.angle_alpha   90.00
_cell.angle_beta   90.00
_cell.angle_gamma   90.00
#
_symmetry.space_group_name_H-M   'P 1'
#
loop_
_entity.id
_entity.type
_entity.pdbx_description
1 polymer ?
#
loop_
_entity_poly.entity_id
_entity_poly.type
_entity_poly.pdbx_seq_one_letter_code
_entity_poly.pdbx_strand_id
1 'polypeptide(L)'
;MAVVRKHFELGHKYEPEKELTTEQRQRFSDVANKAEARREQREIYESILHPEKARAAKASKLNSLKQRVKSRVTGPRKRRIVTFRMVIWLFVLWAFWLWVMLMFPV
;
A
#
# COMPACT_ATOMS: atom_id res chain seq x y z
N MET A 1 17.71 -27.35 -4.00
CA MET A 1 18.06 -26.28 -4.97
C MET A 1 17.52 -24.96 -4.44
N ALA A 2 18.40 -24.02 -4.10
CA ALA A 2 17.99 -22.71 -3.60
C ALA A 2 17.87 -21.73 -4.78
N VAL A 3 16.67 -21.23 -5.03
CA VAL A 3 16.44 -20.20 -6.06
C VAL A 3 16.94 -18.88 -5.51
N VAL A 4 18.13 -18.48 -5.96
CA VAL A 4 18.73 -17.18 -5.63
C VAL A 4 17.87 -16.08 -6.26
N ARG A 5 17.38 -15.15 -5.44
CA ARG A 5 16.67 -13.97 -5.95
C ARG A 5 17.67 -13.06 -6.65
N LYS A 6 17.54 -12.94 -7.97
CA LYS A 6 18.30 -11.99 -8.78
C LYS A 6 17.83 -10.57 -8.41
N HIS A 7 18.60 -9.87 -7.58
CA HIS A 7 18.33 -8.47 -7.28
C HIS A 7 19.57 -7.60 -7.53
N PHE A 8 19.29 -6.43 -8.11
CA PHE A 8 20.14 -5.23 -8.14
C PHE A 8 21.26 -5.13 -9.16
N GLU A 9 20.97 -5.43 -10.43
CA GLU A 9 21.60 -4.63 -11.48
C GLU A 9 20.75 -3.36 -11.66
N LEU A 10 21.27 -2.21 -11.22
CA LEU A 10 20.79 -0.87 -11.62
C LEU A 10 21.11 -0.57 -13.11
N GLY A 11 21.11 -1.60 -13.95
CA GLY A 11 21.59 -1.56 -15.32
C GLY A 11 20.40 -1.52 -16.28
N HIS A 12 20.27 -0.40 -16.96
CA HIS A 12 19.32 -0.12 -18.05
C HIS A 12 17.86 0.05 -17.62
N LYS A 13 17.43 1.32 -17.55
CA LYS A 13 16.01 1.63 -17.68
C LYS A 13 15.60 1.25 -19.11
N TYR A 14 14.50 0.51 -19.22
CA TYR A 14 13.88 0.15 -20.49
C TYR A 14 13.51 1.44 -21.24
N GLU A 15 14.15 1.67 -22.39
CA GLU A 15 13.89 2.79 -23.29
C GLU A 15 13.27 2.26 -24.59
N PRO A 16 11.93 2.15 -24.67
CA PRO A 16 11.25 1.61 -25.85
C PRO A 16 11.49 2.44 -27.12
N GLU A 17 11.98 3.67 -26.96
CA GLU A 17 12.39 4.56 -28.05
C GLU A 17 13.70 4.16 -28.71
N LYS A 18 14.60 3.56 -27.94
CA LYS A 18 15.94 3.18 -28.40
C LYS A 18 16.05 1.69 -28.70
N GLU A 19 15.25 0.87 -28.02
CA GLU A 19 15.36 -0.60 -28.05
C GLU A 19 14.41 -1.27 -29.05
N LEU A 20 13.34 -0.60 -29.47
CA LEU A 20 12.32 -1.18 -30.34
C LEU A 20 12.18 -0.41 -31.64
N THR A 21 12.01 -1.15 -32.73
CA THR A 21 11.59 -0.58 -34.01
C THR A 21 10.12 -0.12 -33.95
N THR A 22 9.73 0.77 -34.86
CA THR A 22 8.36 1.28 -34.97
C THR A 22 7.33 0.17 -35.13
N GLU A 23 7.63 -0.83 -35.98
CA GLU A 23 6.75 -1.99 -36.18
C GLU A 23 6.65 -2.87 -34.93
N GLN A 24 7.76 -3.11 -34.24
CA GLN A 24 7.75 -3.88 -32.99
C GLN A 24 6.89 -3.19 -31.94
N ARG A 25 7.00 -1.86 -31.81
CA ARG A 25 6.19 -1.10 -30.87
C ARG A 25 4.70 -1.20 -31.17
N GLN A 26 4.31 -1.09 -32.43
CA GLN A 26 2.91 -1.24 -32.85
C GLN A 26 2.38 -2.63 -32.49
N ARG A 27 3.13 -3.70 -32.78
CA ARG A 27 2.74 -5.06 -32.41
C ARG A 27 2.57 -5.24 -30.90
N PHE A 28 3.48 -4.69 -30.10
CA PHE A 28 3.36 -4.74 -28.64
C PHE A 28 2.12 -3.96 -28.15
N SER A 29 1.86 -2.79 -28.74
CA SER A 29 0.67 -2.01 -28.44
C SER A 29 -0.61 -2.78 -28.78
N ASP A 30 -0.67 -3.43 -29.93
CA ASP A 30 -1.83 -4.21 -30.36
C ASP A 30 -2.09 -5.41 -29.44
N VAL A 31 -1.02 -6.09 -29.01
CA VAL A 31 -1.13 -7.20 -28.05
C VAL A 31 -1.57 -6.69 -26.68
N ALA A 32 -1.05 -5.55 -26.23
CA ALA A 32 -1.47 -4.93 -24.98
C ALA A 32 -2.96 -4.53 -25.02
N ASN A 33 -3.40 -3.91 -26.10
CA ASN A 33 -4.81 -3.52 -26.30
C ASN A 33 -5.73 -4.75 -26.34
N LYS A 34 -5.32 -5.82 -27.04
CA LYS A 34 -6.08 -7.09 -27.06
C LYS A 34 -6.12 -7.76 -25.68
N ALA A 35 -5.05 -7.65 -24.89
CA ALA A 35 -5.02 -8.20 -23.54
C ALA A 35 -5.93 -7.42 -22.58
N GLU A 36 -5.95 -6.08 -22.67
CA GLU A 36 -6.90 -5.24 -21.92
C GLU A 36 -8.35 -5.55 -22.29
N ALA A 37 -8.67 -5.65 -23.58
CA ALA A 37 -10.02 -6.03 -24.02
C ALA A 37 -10.47 -7.39 -23.45
N ARG A 38 -9.55 -8.38 -23.39
CA ARG A 38 -9.85 -9.69 -22.75
C ARG A 38 -10.07 -9.58 -21.24
N ARG A 39 -9.33 -8.69 -20.55
CA ARG A 39 -9.53 -8.44 -19.12
C ARG A 39 -10.90 -7.81 -18.87
N GLU A 40 -11.28 -6.81 -19.66
CA GLU A 40 -12.60 -6.17 -19.56
C GLU A 40 -13.73 -7.18 -19.78
N GLN A 41 -13.64 -8.00 -20.83
CA GLN A 41 -14.63 -9.05 -21.09
C GLN A 41 -14.74 -10.05 -19.93
N ARG A 42 -13.61 -10.42 -19.32
CA ARG A 42 -13.58 -11.30 -18.16
C ARG A 42 -14.17 -10.62 -16.92
N GLU A 43 -13.86 -9.34 -16.67
CA GLU A 43 -14.46 -8.58 -15.57
C GLU A 43 -15.98 -8.46 -15.74
N ILE A 44 -16.47 -8.26 -16.97
CA ILE A 44 -17.90 -8.23 -17.28
C ILE A 44 -18.52 -9.61 -16.99
N TYR A 45 -17.93 -10.70 -17.51
CA TYR A 45 -18.43 -12.05 -17.29
C TYR A 45 -18.43 -12.44 -15.79
N GLU A 46 -17.35 -12.16 -15.06
CA GLU A 46 -17.27 -12.40 -13.62
C GLU A 46 -18.27 -11.55 -12.84
N SER A 47 -18.59 -10.34 -13.32
CA SER A 47 -19.62 -9.49 -12.71
C SER A 47 -21.05 -9.99 -12.93
N ILE A 48 -21.31 -10.67 -14.05
CA ILE A 48 -22.61 -11.29 -14.35
C ILE A 48 -22.75 -12.60 -13.55
N LEU A 49 -21.69 -13.42 -13.50
CA LEU A 49 -21.70 -14.72 -12.82
C LEU A 49 -21.69 -14.59 -11.29
N HIS A 50 -20.99 -13.58 -10.75
CA HIS A 50 -20.82 -13.37 -9.31
C HIS A 50 -20.96 -11.88 -8.93
N PRO A 51 -22.19 -11.35 -8.91
CA PRO A 51 -22.44 -9.93 -8.66
C PRO A 51 -21.95 -9.44 -7.29
N GLU A 52 -21.96 -10.31 -6.27
CA GLU A 52 -21.48 -9.95 -4.92
C GLU A 52 -19.95 -9.80 -4.86
N LYS A 53 -19.20 -10.71 -5.51
CA LYS A 53 -17.74 -10.65 -5.58
C LYS A 53 -17.27 -9.45 -6.41
N ALA A 54 -17.98 -9.11 -7.49
CA ALA A 54 -17.69 -7.94 -8.29
C ALA A 54 -17.91 -6.61 -7.53
N ARG A 55 -18.95 -6.53 -6.69
CA ARG A 55 -19.17 -5.37 -5.80
C ARG A 55 -18.05 -5.25 -4.76
N ALA A 56 -17.62 -6.36 -4.16
CA ALA A 56 -16.50 -6.39 -3.21
C ALA A 56 -15.17 -5.99 -3.90
N ALA A 57 -14.91 -6.47 -5.12
CA ALA A 57 -13.73 -6.11 -5.89
C ALA A 57 -13.69 -4.62 -6.24
N LYS A 58 -14.81 -4.04 -6.69
CA LYS A 58 -14.92 -2.59 -6.96
C LYS A 58 -14.73 -1.75 -5.69
N ALA A 59 -15.32 -2.17 -4.57
CA ALA A 59 -15.13 -1.51 -3.27
C ALA A 59 -13.66 -1.58 -2.81
N SER A 60 -12.98 -2.71 -3.02
CA SER A 60 -11.56 -2.87 -2.69
C SER A 60 -10.63 -2.02 -3.58
N LYS A 61 -10.90 -1.93 -4.90
CA LYS A 61 -10.16 -1.05 -5.82
C LYS A 61 -10.29 0.42 -5.37
N LEU A 62 -11.50 0.88 -5.07
CA LEU A 62 -11.74 2.24 -4.55
C LEU A 62 -11.03 2.51 -3.21
N ASN A 63 -11.07 1.53 -2.30
CA ASN A 63 -10.40 1.64 -1.00
C ASN A 63 -8.88 1.65 -1.14
N SER A 64 -8.31 0.85 -2.04
CA SER A 64 -6.85 0.79 -2.28
C SER A 64 -6.32 2.08 -2.92
N LEU A 65 -7.08 2.70 -3.84
CA LEU A 65 -6.74 4.00 -4.41
C LEU A 65 -6.84 5.11 -3.37
N LYS A 66 -7.90 5.13 -2.56
CA LYS A 66 -8.03 6.06 -1.42
C LYS A 66 -6.95 5.87 -0.37
N GLN A 67 -6.54 4.63 -0.11
CA GLN A 67 -5.50 4.29 0.87
C GLN A 67 -4.12 4.71 0.36
N ARG A 68 -3.83 4.58 -0.95
CA ARG A 68 -2.57 5.03 -1.56
C ARG A 68 -2.43 6.56 -1.57
N VAL A 69 -3.55 7.28 -1.71
CA VAL A 69 -3.57 8.75 -1.59
C VAL A 69 -3.48 9.18 -0.13
N LYS A 70 -4.18 8.51 0.80
CA LYS A 70 -4.05 8.79 2.24
C LYS A 70 -2.66 8.47 2.79
N SER A 71 -2.02 7.39 2.37
CA SER A 71 -0.68 7.00 2.85
C SER A 71 0.41 8.00 2.48
N ARG A 72 0.20 8.82 1.44
CA ARG A 72 1.11 9.92 1.08
C ARG A 72 0.95 11.15 1.98
N VAL A 73 -0.21 11.30 2.64
CA VAL A 73 -0.55 12.47 3.48
C VAL A 73 -0.53 12.15 4.98
N THR A 74 -0.68 10.88 5.39
CA THR A 74 -0.73 10.48 6.81
C THR A 74 0.63 10.15 7.42
N GLY A 75 1.62 11.03 7.20
CA GLY A 75 2.92 11.00 7.89
C GLY A 75 2.93 11.33 9.39
N PRO A 76 1.92 11.97 10.05
CA PRO A 76 2.06 12.36 11.45
C PRO A 76 1.19 11.59 12.48
N ARG A 77 0.31 10.67 12.06
CA ARG A 77 -0.66 10.04 13.00
C ARG A 77 -0.02 9.02 13.95
N LYS A 78 0.93 8.22 13.47
CA LYS A 78 1.58 7.18 14.28
C LYS A 78 2.44 7.78 15.41
N ARG A 79 3.06 8.94 15.18
CA ARG A 79 3.86 9.67 16.19
C ARG A 79 2.98 10.18 17.34
N ARG A 80 1.76 10.64 17.04
CA ARG A 80 0.81 11.21 18.00
C ARG A 80 0.31 10.19 19.03
N ILE A 81 0.13 8.93 18.64
CA ILE A 81 -0.36 7.88 19.55
C ILE A 81 0.73 7.50 20.58
N VAL A 82 1.99 7.44 20.14
CA VAL A 82 3.12 7.14 21.05
C VAL A 82 3.31 8.27 22.06
N THR A 83 3.13 9.53 21.66
CA THR A 83 3.23 10.67 22.60
C THR A 83 2.15 10.65 23.68
N PHE A 84 0.90 10.29 23.37
CA PHE A 84 -0.15 10.17 24.40
C PHE A 84 0.17 9.12 25.45
N ARG A 85 0.70 7.96 25.03
CA ARG A 85 1.06 6.89 25.97
C ARG A 85 2.21 7.29 26.90
N MET A 86 3.17 8.08 26.41
CA MET A 86 4.24 8.64 27.25
C MET A 86 3.71 9.66 28.27
N VAL A 87 2.82 10.56 27.85
CA VAL A 87 2.21 11.55 28.75
C VAL A 87 1.42 10.88 29.88
N ILE A 88 0.66 9.82 29.56
CA ILE A 88 -0.08 9.04 30.57
C ILE A 88 0.90 8.38 31.56
N TRP A 89 1.98 7.75 31.08
CA TRP A 89 2.97 7.12 31.95
C TRP A 89 3.71 8.13 32.85
N LEU A 90 4.01 9.32 32.33
CA LEU A 90 4.57 10.42 33.11
C LEU A 90 3.65 10.81 34.26
N PHE A 91 2.35 10.92 34.00
CA PHE A 91 1.37 11.27 35.02
C PHE A 91 1.24 10.17 36.09
N VAL A 92 1.20 8.90 35.68
CA VAL A 92 1.18 7.76 36.61
C VAL A 92 2.43 7.74 37.49
N LEU A 93 3.61 7.95 36.91
CA LEU A 93 4.87 7.95 37.65
C LEU A 93 4.94 9.12 38.63
N TRP A 94 4.46 10.30 38.23
CA TRP A 94 4.40 11.48 39.10
C TRP A 94 3.43 11.27 40.27
N ALA A 95 2.23 10.74 40.01
CA ALA A 95 1.26 10.40 41.05
C ALA A 95 1.79 9.33 42.02
N PHE A 96 2.53 8.34 41.50
CA PHE A 96 3.18 7.31 42.31
C PHE A 96 4.23 7.92 43.25
N TRP A 97 5.09 8.82 42.75
CA TRP A 97 6.08 9.53 43.58
C TRP A 97 5.42 10.39 44.66
N LEU A 98 4.34 11.10 44.32
CA LEU A 98 3.59 11.90 45.28
C LEU A 98 3.00 11.02 46.39
N TRP A 99 2.47 9.85 46.02
CA TRP A 99 1.93 8.88 46.98
C TRP A 99 3.02 8.32 47.91
N VAL A 100 4.19 7.99 47.37
CA VAL A 100 5.34 7.52 48.18
C VAL A 100 5.76 8.57 49.18
N MET A 101 5.89 9.85 48.78
CA MET A 101 6.22 10.92 49.72
C MET A 101 5.16 11.15 50.80
N LEU A 102 3.88 10.98 50.46
CA LEU A 102 2.80 11.13 51.43
C LEU A 102 2.79 9.99 52.48
N MET A 103 3.07 8.76 52.06
CA MET A 103 3.03 7.57 52.93
C MET A 103 4.34 7.34 53.69
N PHE A 104 5.47 7.75 53.13
CA PHE A 104 6.77 7.71 53.77
C PHE A 104 7.29 9.15 53.95
N PRO A 105 6.69 9.93 54.87
CA PRO A 105 7.28 11.18 55.29
C PRO A 105 8.58 10.84 56.03
N VAL A 106 9.71 10.97 55.33
CA VAL A 106 11.05 10.93 55.92
C VAL A 106 11.29 12.22 56.70
#